data_AF-A0A5P0YX12-F1
#
_entry.id   AF-A0A5P0YX12-F1
#
_cell.length_a   1.000
_cell.length_b   1.000
_cell.length_c   1.000
_cell.angle_alpha   90.00
_cell.angle_beta   90.00
_cell.angle_gamma   90.00
#
_symmetry.space_group_name_H-M   'P 1'
#
loop_
_entity.id
_entity.type
_entity.pdbx_description
1 polymer ?
#
loop_
_entity_poly.entity_id
_entity_poly.type
_entity_poly.pdbx_seq_one_letter_code
_entity_poly.pdbx_strand_id
1 'polypeptide(L)' 'MGQGVHVQELPGIGKRFDIDLERPDQRVSVVVHAAGGRDVYVFTGHDSDPTAVLELTEEQARKVGAVLTGTFFDG' A
#
# COMPACT_ATOMS: atom_id res chain seq x y z
N MET A 1 -2.29 11.84 12.53
CA MET A 1 -2.06 10.75 11.56
C MET A 1 -0.59 10.77 11.22
N GLY A 2 0.25 9.92 11.83
CA GLY A 2 1.70 10.08 11.68
C GLY A 2 2.59 9.23 12.58
N GLN A 3 2.06 8.17 13.21
CA GLN A 3 2.91 7.09 13.68
C GLN A 3 2.65 5.90 12.76
N GLY A 4 3.72 5.37 12.16
CA GLY A 4 3.66 4.16 11.33
C GLY A 4 3.43 4.37 9.83
N VAL A 5 3.55 5.58 9.27
CA VAL A 5 3.58 5.77 7.81
C VAL A 5 4.76 6.63 7.40
N HIS A 6 5.62 6.11 6.55
CA HIS A 6 6.79 6.79 5.97
C HIS A 6 6.54 7.06 4.49
N VAL A 7 6.84 8.28 4.04
CA VAL A 7 6.55 8.71 2.66
C VAL A 7 7.86 8.96 1.93
N GLN A 8 7.97 8.43 0.71
CA GLN A 8 9.10 8.64 -0.18
C GLN A 8 8.63 9.06 -1.57
N GLU A 9 9.16 10.19 -2.07
CA GLU A 9 9.00 10.58 -3.47
C GLU A 9 9.84 9.66 -4.37
N LEU A 10 9.25 9.18 -5.47
CA LEU A 10 9.92 8.37 -6.48
C LEU A 10 9.93 9.14 -7.81
N PRO A 11 11.04 9.85 -8.13
CA PRO A 11 11.12 10.67 -9.34
C PRO A 11 10.79 9.87 -10.61
N GLY A 12 9.82 10.38 -11.39
CA GLY A 12 9.35 9.74 -12.63
C GLY A 12 8.38 8.57 -12.45
N ILE A 13 8.11 8.14 -11.21
CA ILE A 13 7.20 7.01 -10.91
C ILE A 13 5.98 7.52 -10.13
N GLY A 14 6.19 8.19 -9.00
CA GLY A 14 5.11 8.63 -8.11
C GLY A 14 5.55 8.76 -6.66
N LYS A 15 4.76 8.24 -5.72
CA LYS A 15 5.07 8.27 -4.27
C LYS A 15 4.91 6.90 -3.66
N ARG A 16 5.85 6.51 -2.80
CA ARG A 16 5.74 5.31 -1.95
C ARG A 16 5.30 5.70 -0.54
N PHE A 17 4.42 4.90 0.03
CA PHE A 17 3.95 4.97 1.40
C PHE A 17 4.27 3.64 2.06
N ASP A 18 5.21 3.63 3.00
CA ASP A 18 5.56 2.46 3.79
C ASP A 18 4.76 2.51 5.10
N ILE A 19 3.91 1.51 5.32
CA ILE A 19 2.96 1.44 6.43
C ILE A 19 3.42 0.34 7.39
N ASP A 20 3.82 0.74 8.59
CA ASP A 20 4.16 -0.15 9.68
C ASP A 20 2.89 -0.82 10.20
N LEU A 21 2.95 -2.13 10.40
CA LEU A 21 1.86 -2.91 11.00
C LEU A 21 2.18 -3.22 12.48
N GLU A 22 1.22 -3.79 13.20
CA GLU A 22 1.40 -4.16 14.61
C GLU A 22 2.58 -5.12 14.83
N ARG A 23 2.82 -6.01 13.86
CA ARG A 23 3.95 -6.93 13.90
C ARG A 23 5.17 -6.26 13.25
N PRO A 24 6.31 -6.22 13.93
CA PRO A 24 7.49 -5.49 13.48
C PRO A 24 8.14 -6.09 12.22
N ASP A 25 7.88 -7.36 11.92
CA ASP A 25 8.33 -8.06 10.73
C ASP A 25 7.33 -7.97 9.57
N GLN A 26 6.24 -7.22 9.74
CA GLN A 26 5.23 -7.02 8.71
C GLN A 26 5.10 -5.56 8.35
N ARG A 27 5.04 -5.29 7.05
CA ARG A 27 4.75 -3.96 6.53
C ARG A 27 4.00 -4.07 5.21
N VAL A 28 3.30 -3.00 4.87
CA VAL A 28 2.72 -2.82 3.53
C VAL A 28 3.32 -1.57 2.92
N SER A 29 3.87 -1.68 1.73
CA SER A 29 4.29 -0.52 0.94
C SER A 29 3.31 -0.30 -0.20
N VAL A 30 2.86 0.94 -0.39
CA VAL A 30 1.99 1.31 -1.50
C VAL A 30 2.70 2.33 -2.37
N VAL A 31 2.91 2.01 -3.65
CA VAL A 31 3.37 2.98 -4.64
C VAL A 31 2.16 3.50 -5.39
N VAL A 32 1.90 4.81 -5.28
CA VAL A 32 0.91 5.52 -6.10
C VAL A 32 1.63 6.11 -7.29
N HIS A 33 1.37 5.57 -8.47
CA HIS A 33 1.96 6.03 -9.72
C HIS A 33 1.34 7.34 -10.18
N ALA A 34 2.12 8.19 -10.82
CA ALA A 34 1.63 9.44 -11.42
C ALA A 34 0.57 9.19 -12.50
N ALA A 35 0.61 8.03 -13.17
CA ALA A 35 -0.39 7.59 -14.14
C ALA A 35 -1.69 7.05 -13.53
N GLY A 36 -1.79 6.97 -12.19
CA GLY A 36 -2.98 6.51 -11.46
C GLY A 36 -2.97 5.03 -11.08
N GLY A 37 -2.00 4.21 -11.51
CA GLY A 37 -1.83 2.86 -10.99
C GLY A 37 -1.41 2.84 -9.51
N ARG A 38 -1.71 1.76 -8.80
CA ARG A 38 -1.19 1.53 -7.44
C ARG A 38 -0.55 0.14 -7.37
N ASP A 39 0.66 0.07 -6.86
CA ASP A 39 1.31 -1.20 -6.54
C ASP A 39 1.31 -1.38 -5.03
N VAL A 40 0.87 -2.56 -4.57
CA VAL A 40 0.85 -2.93 -3.15
C VAL A 40 1.85 -4.05 -2.93
N TYR A 41 2.86 -3.76 -2.12
CA TYR A 41 3.90 -4.69 -1.71
C TYR A 41 3.63 -5.17 -0.30
N VAL A 42 3.58 -6.48 -0.11
CA VAL A 42 3.31 -7.12 1.18
C VAL A 42 4.58 -7.80 1.68
N PHE A 43 4.95 -7.50 2.92
CA PHE A 43 6.09 -8.10 3.59
C PHE A 43 5.59 -8.85 4.82
N THR A 44 5.89 -10.15 4.92
CA THR A 44 5.52 -10.98 6.07
C THR A 44 6.73 -11.61 6.76
N GLY A 45 7.85 -10.89 6.77
CA GLY A 45 9.09 -11.32 7.40
C GLY A 45 10.15 -10.22 7.32
N HIS A 46 11.33 -10.52 7.85
CA HIS A 46 12.46 -9.57 7.94
C HIS A 46 13.20 -9.35 6.62
N ASP A 47 12.74 -9.96 5.53
CA ASP A 47 13.38 -9.83 4.22
C ASP A 47 13.13 -8.45 3.62
N SER A 48 14.10 -7.95 2.86
CA SER A 48 13.95 -6.77 2.04
C SER A 48 13.03 -6.98 0.85
N ASP A 49 12.86 -8.24 0.41
CA ASP A 49 11.99 -8.58 -0.71
C ASP A 49 10.53 -8.81 -0.28
N PRO A 50 9.55 -8.33 -1.08
CA PRO A 50 8.14 -8.53 -0.78
C PRO A 50 7.75 -9.99 -0.98
N THR A 51 6.90 -10.50 -0.09
CA THR A 51 6.28 -11.81 -0.22
C THR A 51 5.24 -11.82 -1.35
N ALA A 52 4.60 -10.69 -1.61
CA ALA A 52 3.66 -10.52 -2.72
C ALA A 52 3.64 -9.08 -3.23
N VAL A 53 3.31 -8.93 -4.53
CA VAL A 53 3.06 -7.65 -5.17
C VAL A 53 1.73 -7.72 -5.90
N LEU A 54 0.86 -6.74 -5.68
CA LEU A 54 -0.38 -6.58 -6.42
C LEU A 54 -0.34 -5.26 -7.20
N GLU A 55 -0.55 -5.34 -8.50
CA GLU A 55 -0.75 -4.18 -9.36
C GLU A 55 -2.24 -3.91 -9.48
N LEU A 56 -2.66 -2.70 -9.11
CA LEU A 56 -4.05 -2.29 -9.09
C LEU A 56 -4.25 -1.10 -10.03
N THR A 57 -5.28 -1.21 -10.87
CA THR A 57 -5.85 -0.04 -11.53
C THR A 57 -6.41 0.93 -10.49
N GLU A 58 -6.61 2.18 -10.86
CA GLU A 58 -7.26 3.17 -10.00
C GLU A 58 -8.62 2.67 -9.46
N GLU A 59 -9.42 2.04 -10.32
CA GLU A 59 -10.73 1.55 -9.92
C GLU A 59 -10.65 0.42 -8.89
N GLN A 60 -9.73 -0.54 -9.10
CA GLN A 60 -9.52 -1.64 -8.15
C GLN A 60 -8.97 -1.12 -6.81
N ALA A 61 -8.03 -0.18 -6.84
CA ALA A 61 -7.49 0.45 -5.63
C ALA A 61 -8.58 1.17 -4.82
N ARG A 62 -9.50 1.89 -5.49
CA ARG A 62 -10.65 2.50 -4.82
C ARG A 62 -11.57 1.46 -4.17
N LYS A 63 -11.85 0.34 -4.84
CA LYS A 63 -12.67 -0.74 -4.27
C LYS A 63 -12.02 -1.35 -3.03
N VAL A 64 -10.73 -1.69 -3.11
CA VAL A 64 -9.97 -2.22 -1.96
C VAL A 64 -9.97 -1.21 -0.81
N GLY A 65 -9.66 0.06 -1.09
CA GLY A 65 -9.69 1.13 -0.10
C GLY A 65 -11.05 1.27 0.57
N ALA A 66 -12.14 1.22 -0.21
CA ALA A 66 -13.50 1.33 0.31
C ALA A 66 -13.88 0.18 1.26
N VAL A 67 -13.40 -1.03 0.98
CA VAL A 67 -13.54 -2.20 1.89
C VAL A 67 -12.73 -1.97 3.16
N LEU A 68 -11.46 -1.55 3.05
CA LEU A 68 -10.58 -1.30 4.19
C LEU A 68 -11.12 -0.19 5.13
N THR A 69 -11.78 0.82 4.58
CA THR A 69 -12.40 1.91 5.36
C THR A 69 -13.83 1.61 5.82
N GLY A 70 -14.36 0.41 5.55
CA GLY A 70 -15.71 0.00 5.95
C GLY A 70 -16.84 0.73 5.20
N THR A 71 -16.53 1.43 4.11
CA THR A 71 -17.51 2.16 3.27
C THR A 71 -18.14 1.29 2.20
N PHE A 72 -17.58 0.11 1.96
CA PHE A 72 -18.11 -0.93 1.09
C PHE A 72 -18.31 -2.19 1.94
N PHE A 73 -19.37 -2.20 2.74
CA PHE A 73 -19.81 -3.34 3.54
C PHE A 73 -21.32 -3.45 3.42
N ASP A 74 -21.81 -4.57 2.90
CA ASP A 74 -23.23 -4.93 2.96
C ASP A 74 -23.43 -5.62 4.31
N GLY A 75 -24.09 -4.93 5.25
CA GLY A 75 -24.40 -5.40 6.59
C GLY A 75 -25.79 -4.96 7.01
#